data_AF-A0A8S4NPA4-F1
#
_entry.id   AF-A0A8S4NPA4-F1
#
_cell.length_a   1.000
_cell.length_b   1.000
_cell.length_c   1.000
_cell.angle_alpha   90.00
_cell.angle_beta   90.00
_cell.angle_gamma   90.00
#
_symmetry.space_group_name_H-M   'P 1'
#
loop_
_entity.id
_entity.type
_entity.pdbx_description
1 polymer ?
#
loop_
_entity_poly.entity_id
_entity_poly.type
_entity_poly.pdbx_seq_one_letter_code
_entity_poly.pdbx_strand_id
1 'polypeptide(L)'
;MAASKLAQILFLEEFMESLSSSSESPDSSDDEEIVMLMAILRRDIPKVITFCEIVNRFDKLEFRRHFRIERESYNELCRRLEPHLSAWHVQAGEGGRGRRQRLSTEKKVLIGLWYFANKETIRSLAIKLGVANLKVHDIIQEFVASVMIIKDEVIHWPSQDDMNEADEAFRAFRGIPGIIGATDGTHTPIPKPSGTGADYINRKGFFHVTSSFLAMQHIPYLRSLSHLIGTLAI
;
A
#
# COMPACT_ATOMS: atom_id res chain seq x y z
N MET A 1 -8.95 32.87 -11.33
CA MET A 1 -8.00 31.73 -11.45
C MET A 1 -6.68 32.11 -12.13
N ALA A 2 -6.68 32.83 -13.26
CA ALA A 2 -5.44 33.22 -13.97
C ALA A 2 -4.51 34.16 -13.16
N ALA A 3 -5.09 35.14 -12.43
CA ALA A 3 -4.32 36.09 -11.62
C ALA A 3 -3.49 35.42 -10.50
N SER A 4 -3.97 34.30 -9.95
CA SER A 4 -3.25 33.55 -8.92
C SER A 4 -2.05 32.78 -9.47
N LYS A 5 -2.08 32.37 -10.74
CA LYS A 5 -0.95 31.70 -11.40
C LYS A 5 0.15 32.70 -11.78
N LEU A 6 -0.24 33.87 -12.29
CA LEU A 6 0.69 34.96 -12.57
C LEU A 6 1.40 35.46 -11.32
N ALA A 7 0.68 35.60 -10.20
CA ALA A 7 1.28 35.96 -8.92
C ALA A 7 2.30 34.92 -8.41
N GLN A 8 2.01 33.63 -8.61
CA GLN A 8 2.96 32.55 -8.27
C GLN A 8 4.20 32.56 -9.15
N ILE A 9 4.04 32.85 -10.44
CA ILE A 9 5.15 32.93 -11.41
C ILE A 9 6.04 34.13 -11.09
N LEU A 10 5.47 35.31 -10.85
CA LEU A 10 6.23 36.51 -10.49
C LEU A 10 6.97 36.34 -9.16
N PHE A 11 6.34 35.68 -8.18
CA PHE A 11 6.98 35.36 -6.91
C PHE A 11 8.12 34.34 -7.07
N LEU A 12 8.01 33.40 -8.01
CA LEU A 12 9.09 32.47 -8.35
C LEU A 12 10.26 33.16 -9.05
N GLU A 13 9.99 34.12 -9.94
CA GLU A 13 11.02 34.92 -10.60
C GLU A 13 11.81 35.75 -9.57
N GLU A 14 11.11 36.46 -8.69
CA GLU A 14 11.73 37.27 -7.62
C GLU A 14 12.53 36.41 -6.62
N PHE A 15 12.03 35.22 -6.30
CA PHE A 15 12.73 34.27 -5.44
C PHE A 15 13.99 33.69 -6.11
N MET A 16 13.93 33.33 -7.40
CA MET A 16 15.10 32.84 -8.14
C MET A 16 16.17 33.93 -8.33
N GLU A 17 15.76 35.19 -8.53
CA GLU A 17 16.68 36.33 -8.56
C GLU A 17 17.40 36.50 -7.22
N SER A 18 16.68 36.37 -6.09
CA SER A 18 17.26 36.37 -4.75
C SER A 18 18.34 35.29 -4.57
N LEU A 19 18.07 34.05 -4.99
CA LEU A 19 19.02 32.93 -4.89
C LEU A 19 20.26 33.12 -5.77
N SER A 20 20.08 33.71 -6.96
CA SER A 20 21.19 34.01 -7.86
C SER A 20 22.11 35.12 -7.33
N SER A 21 21.61 35.94 -6.40
CA SER A 21 22.35 37.04 -5.78
C SER A 21 23.14 36.64 -4.53
N SER A 22 22.82 35.50 -3.91
CA SER A 22 23.53 34.98 -2.74
C SER A 22 24.63 33.99 -3.18
N SER A 23 25.84 34.48 -3.42
CA SER A 23 27.01 33.63 -3.63
C SER A 23 27.75 33.40 -2.31
N GLU A 24 27.31 32.43 -1.49
CA GLU A 24 28.16 31.85 -0.44
C GLU A 24 28.03 30.31 -0.40
N SER A 25 29.10 29.68 0.09
CA SER A 25 29.48 28.26 -0.02
C SER A 25 28.48 27.23 0.57
N PRO A 26 28.56 25.94 0.14
CA PRO A 26 27.56 24.93 0.46
C PRO A 26 27.71 24.40 1.89
N ASP A 27 26.82 24.80 2.80
CA ASP A 27 26.55 24.03 4.02
C ASP A 27 25.08 24.16 4.48
N SER A 28 24.42 23.01 4.61
CA SER A 28 23.14 22.67 5.26
C SER A 28 21.85 23.51 5.05
N SER A 29 21.89 24.68 4.41
CA SER A 29 20.72 25.58 4.24
C SER A 29 19.90 25.32 2.97
N ASP A 30 20.46 24.57 2.01
CA ASP A 30 19.85 24.36 0.68
C ASP A 30 18.57 23.49 0.75
N ASP A 31 18.44 22.65 1.77
CA ASP A 31 17.27 21.77 1.92
C ASP A 31 15.99 22.56 2.24
N GLU A 32 16.08 23.64 3.03
CA GLU A 32 14.92 24.47 3.38
C GLU A 32 14.45 25.30 2.18
N GLU A 33 15.37 25.85 1.39
CA GLU A 33 15.06 26.60 0.18
C GLU A 33 14.47 25.72 -0.92
N ILE A 34 15.00 24.51 -1.10
CA ILE A 34 14.43 23.51 -2.01
C ILE A 34 13.03 23.08 -1.55
N VAL A 35 12.82 22.85 -0.25
CA VAL A 35 11.49 22.52 0.30
C VAL A 35 10.50 23.67 0.12
N MET A 36 10.95 24.91 0.31
CA MET A 36 10.15 26.11 0.07
C MET A 36 9.78 26.25 -1.41
N LEU A 37 10.75 26.08 -2.31
CA LEU A 37 10.53 26.11 -3.76
C LEU A 37 9.56 24.99 -4.20
N MET A 38 9.72 23.78 -3.65
CA MET A 38 8.78 22.68 -3.87
C MET A 38 7.38 22.98 -3.33
N ALA A 39 7.27 23.75 -2.23
CA ALA A 39 5.99 24.18 -1.67
C ALA A 39 5.31 25.24 -2.55
N ILE A 40 6.07 26.17 -3.12
CA ILE A 40 5.59 27.24 -4.02
C ILE A 40 5.18 26.65 -5.37
N LEU A 41 5.95 25.70 -5.91
CA LEU A 41 5.66 24.98 -7.16
C LEU A 41 4.57 23.91 -7.01
N ARG A 42 3.92 23.77 -5.85
CA ARG A 42 2.87 22.76 -5.65
C ARG A 42 1.73 23.01 -6.63
N ARG A 43 1.68 22.18 -7.67
CA ARG A 43 0.52 22.05 -8.54
C ARG A 43 -0.67 21.61 -7.71
N ASP A 44 -1.73 22.41 -7.73
CA ASP A 44 -3.00 22.05 -7.13
C ASP A 44 -3.66 20.98 -8.02
N ILE A 45 -3.51 19.72 -7.60
CA ILE A 45 -4.09 18.56 -8.29
C ILE A 45 -5.44 18.30 -7.63
N PRO A 46 -6.57 18.37 -8.37
CA PRO A 46 -7.87 17.99 -7.84
C PRO A 46 -7.86 16.55 -7.31
N LYS A 47 -8.47 16.32 -6.15
CA LYS A 47 -8.54 15.00 -5.52
C LYS A 47 -9.96 14.61 -5.18
N VAL A 48 -10.21 13.31 -5.14
CA VAL A 48 -11.47 12.72 -4.68
C VAL A 48 -11.43 12.65 -3.15
N ILE A 49 -12.38 13.30 -2.49
CA ILE A 49 -12.43 13.40 -1.02
C ILE A 49 -13.42 12.38 -0.42
N THR A 50 -14.40 11.95 -1.21
CA THR A 50 -15.53 11.10 -0.79
C THR A 50 -15.24 9.59 -0.82
N PHE A 51 -14.05 9.15 -1.21
CA PHE A 51 -13.78 7.73 -1.43
C PHE A 51 -13.97 6.86 -0.19
N CYS A 52 -13.60 7.36 1.00
CA CYS A 52 -13.86 6.65 2.25
C CYS A 52 -15.36 6.46 2.52
N GLU A 53 -16.19 7.43 2.16
CA GLU A 53 -17.66 7.34 2.28
C GLU A 53 -18.23 6.29 1.33
N ILE A 54 -17.65 6.17 0.13
CA ILE A 54 -18.01 5.13 -0.84
C ILE A 54 -17.69 3.75 -0.27
N VAL A 55 -16.50 3.56 0.31
CA VAL A 55 -16.09 2.29 0.92
C VAL A 55 -17.02 1.89 2.07
N ASN A 56 -17.53 2.85 2.84
CA ASN A 56 -18.50 2.58 3.91
C ASN A 56 -19.85 2.06 3.39
N ARG A 57 -20.18 2.34 2.12
CA ARG A 57 -21.40 1.86 1.46
C ARG A 57 -21.25 0.51 0.76
N PHE A 58 -20.05 -0.06 0.69
CA PHE A 58 -19.84 -1.38 0.11
C PHE A 58 -20.55 -2.46 0.94
N ASP A 59 -21.28 -3.33 0.26
CA ASP A 59 -21.77 -4.57 0.85
C ASP A 59 -20.60 -5.54 1.14
N LYS A 60 -20.92 -6.68 1.77
CA LYS A 60 -19.91 -7.68 2.17
C LYS A 60 -19.12 -8.22 0.97
N LEU A 61 -19.79 -8.45 -0.16
CA LEU A 61 -19.17 -9.03 -1.34
C LEU A 61 -18.26 -8.01 -2.04
N GLU A 62 -18.74 -6.79 -2.21
CA GLU A 62 -18.00 -5.69 -2.83
C GLU A 62 -16.79 -5.29 -1.99
N PHE A 63 -16.93 -5.24 -0.67
CA PHE A 63 -15.80 -4.97 0.21
C PHE A 63 -14.72 -6.05 0.05
N ARG A 64 -15.13 -7.33 0.09
CA ARG A 64 -14.19 -8.45 -0.08
C ARG A 64 -13.55 -8.47 -1.46
N ARG A 65 -14.24 -8.05 -2.52
CA ARG A 65 -13.67 -7.95 -3.88
C ARG A 65 -12.53 -6.93 -3.94
N HIS A 66 -12.73 -5.76 -3.34
CA HIS A 66 -11.76 -4.66 -3.41
C HIS A 66 -10.60 -4.77 -2.42
N PHE A 67 -10.87 -5.29 -1.22
CA PHE A 67 -9.89 -5.35 -0.12
C PHE A 67 -9.33 -6.76 0.13
N ARG A 68 -9.91 -7.78 -0.51
CA ARG A 68 -9.55 -9.21 -0.39
C ARG A 68 -9.61 -9.78 1.04
N ILE A 69 -10.24 -9.05 1.96
CA ILE A 69 -10.56 -9.44 3.33
C ILE A 69 -12.01 -9.07 3.67
N GLU A 70 -12.53 -9.63 4.75
CA GLU A 70 -13.85 -9.27 5.27
C GLU A 70 -13.80 -7.95 6.04
N ARG A 71 -14.95 -7.28 6.16
CA ARG A 71 -15.04 -5.98 6.85
C ARG A 71 -14.74 -6.12 8.34
N GLU A 72 -15.15 -7.24 8.92
CA GLU A 72 -14.89 -7.63 10.29
C GLU A 72 -13.37 -7.78 10.52
N SER A 73 -12.66 -8.43 9.60
CA SER A 73 -11.19 -8.54 9.64
C SER A 73 -10.50 -7.19 9.45
N TYR A 74 -11.03 -6.32 8.60
CA TYR A 74 -10.54 -4.95 8.46
C TYR A 74 -10.62 -4.16 9.77
N ASN A 75 -11.76 -4.25 10.47
CA ASN A 75 -11.96 -3.55 11.73
C ASN A 75 -11.00 -4.07 12.81
N GLU A 76 -10.83 -5.39 12.91
CA GLU A 76 -9.86 -5.98 13.85
C GLU A 76 -8.42 -5.60 13.49
N LEU A 77 -8.07 -5.55 12.20
CA LEU A 77 -6.77 -5.08 11.76
C LEU A 77 -6.55 -3.61 12.14
N CYS A 78 -7.55 -2.74 12.00
CA CYS A 78 -7.47 -1.35 12.45
C CYS A 78 -7.16 -1.28 13.95
N ARG A 79 -7.88 -2.05 14.77
CA ARG A 79 -7.67 -2.11 16.23
C ARG A 79 -6.27 -2.58 16.61
N ARG A 80 -5.73 -3.58 15.90
CA ARG A 80 -4.38 -4.11 16.15
C ARG A 80 -3.26 -3.18 15.68
N LEU A 81 -3.47 -2.48 14.56
CA LEU A 81 -2.46 -1.58 14.00
C LEU A 81 -2.47 -0.17 14.63
N GLU A 82 -3.57 0.23 15.27
CA GLU A 82 -3.70 1.53 15.96
C GLU A 82 -2.49 1.90 16.84
N PRO A 83 -1.98 1.05 17.75
CA PRO A 83 -0.83 1.39 18.59
C PRO A 83 0.50 1.53 17.82
N HIS A 84 0.57 1.03 16.58
CA HIS A 84 1.79 0.98 15.78
C HIS A 84 1.83 2.03 14.66
N LEU A 85 0.69 2.67 14.36
CA LEU A 85 0.57 3.73 13.37
C LEU A 85 0.73 5.10 14.02
N SER A 86 1.51 6.00 13.40
CA SER A 86 1.69 7.38 13.89
C SER A 86 0.39 8.16 13.93
N ALA A 87 0.27 9.10 14.86
CA ALA A 87 -0.88 10.02 14.89
C ALA A 87 -0.84 11.07 13.76
N TRP A 88 0.25 11.16 13.00
CA TRP A 88 0.56 12.34 12.18
C TRP A 88 0.71 12.03 10.69
N HIS A 89 -0.39 12.19 9.96
CA HIS A 89 -0.37 12.41 8.51
C HIS A 89 -1.38 13.48 8.14
N VAL A 90 -1.05 14.35 7.18
CA VAL A 90 -1.88 15.51 6.82
C VAL A 90 -2.70 15.21 5.57
N GLN A 91 -4.03 15.31 5.66
CA GLN A 91 -4.91 15.36 4.50
C GLN A 91 -4.83 16.73 3.81
N ALA A 92 -4.88 16.76 2.47
CA ALA A 92 -5.04 18.02 1.76
C ALA A 92 -6.48 18.54 1.98
N GLY A 93 -6.62 19.67 2.66
CA GLY A 93 -7.92 20.35 2.81
C GLY A 93 -8.41 20.94 1.48
N GLU A 94 -9.73 21.15 1.39
CA GLU A 94 -10.35 21.89 0.28
C GLU A 94 -9.81 23.33 0.25
N GLY A 95 -9.28 23.77 -0.90
CA GLY A 95 -8.89 25.17 -1.13
C GLY A 95 -7.39 25.50 -1.08
N GLY A 96 -6.48 24.53 -1.25
CA GLY A 96 -5.04 24.78 -1.47
C GLY A 96 -4.26 25.28 -0.25
N ARG A 97 -4.94 25.83 0.78
CA ARG A 97 -4.36 26.20 2.08
C ARG A 97 -4.68 25.09 3.07
N GLY A 98 -3.80 24.09 3.13
CA GLY A 98 -3.98 22.86 3.87
C GLY A 98 -4.31 23.07 5.35
N ARG A 99 -5.56 22.84 5.74
CA ARG A 99 -5.88 22.48 7.12
C ARG A 99 -5.10 21.20 7.44
N ARG A 100 -4.21 21.25 8.44
CA ARG A 100 -3.47 20.08 8.93
C ARG A 100 -4.44 19.15 9.65
N GLN A 101 -5.13 18.28 8.91
CA GLN A 101 -6.00 17.27 9.50
C GLN A 101 -5.25 15.95 9.60
N ARG A 102 -5.23 15.38 10.81
CA ARG A 102 -4.69 14.05 11.07
C ARG A 102 -5.51 13.00 10.31
N LEU A 103 -4.85 12.13 9.55
CA LEU A 103 -5.48 10.93 8.99
C LEU A 103 -5.76 9.95 10.13
N SER A 104 -6.95 9.36 10.11
CA SER A 104 -7.33 8.33 11.07
C SER A 104 -6.64 7.00 10.74
N THR A 105 -6.54 6.14 11.75
CA THR A 105 -6.00 4.77 11.64
C THR A 105 -6.72 4.01 10.53
N GLU A 106 -8.05 4.07 10.48
CA GLU A 106 -8.90 3.41 9.51
C GLU A 106 -8.52 3.80 8.08
N LYS A 107 -8.30 5.09 7.84
CA LYS A 107 -7.92 5.59 6.52
C LYS A 107 -6.52 5.13 6.12
N LYS A 108 -5.56 5.08 7.05
CA LYS A 108 -4.22 4.54 6.77
C LYS A 108 -4.24 3.06 6.43
N VAL A 109 -4.96 2.27 7.22
CA VAL A 109 -5.12 0.82 6.98
C VAL A 109 -5.83 0.59 5.65
N LEU A 110 -6.84 1.39 5.33
CA LEU A 110 -7.56 1.34 4.05
C LEU A 110 -6.61 1.65 2.87
N ILE A 111 -5.75 2.66 2.99
CA ILE A 111 -4.73 2.99 1.98
C ILE A 111 -3.78 1.80 1.75
N GLY A 112 -3.23 1.24 2.83
CA GLY A 112 -2.32 0.10 2.76
C GLY A 112 -2.96 -1.10 2.10
N LEU A 113 -4.13 -1.52 2.60
CA LEU A 113 -4.87 -2.65 2.03
C LEU A 113 -5.25 -2.43 0.57
N TRP A 114 -5.71 -1.23 0.21
CA TRP A 114 -6.07 -0.94 -1.17
C TRP A 114 -4.85 -1.07 -2.09
N TYR A 115 -3.68 -0.56 -1.66
CA TYR A 115 -2.44 -0.64 -2.42
C TYR A 115 -1.98 -2.08 -2.65
N PHE A 116 -2.11 -2.97 -1.68
CA PHE A 116 -1.69 -4.37 -1.83
C PHE A 116 -2.75 -5.26 -2.51
N ALA A 117 -4.03 -4.95 -2.33
CA ALA A 117 -5.11 -5.69 -2.96
C ALA A 117 -5.27 -5.32 -4.45
N ASN A 118 -4.88 -4.11 -4.84
CA ASN A 118 -5.08 -3.57 -6.18
C ASN A 118 -3.74 -3.18 -6.81
N LYS A 119 -3.53 -3.47 -8.10
CA LYS A 119 -2.31 -3.09 -8.84
C LYS A 119 -2.33 -1.60 -9.24
N GLU A 120 -2.65 -0.72 -8.29
CA GLU A 120 -2.75 0.72 -8.52
C GLU A 120 -1.46 1.45 -8.17
N THR A 121 -1.15 2.50 -8.95
CA THR A 121 0.01 3.35 -8.67
C THR A 121 -0.27 4.29 -7.49
N ILE A 122 0.78 4.66 -6.74
CA ILE A 122 0.72 5.66 -5.66
C ILE A 122 0.05 6.95 -6.14
N ARG A 123 0.34 7.38 -7.39
CA ARG A 123 -0.26 8.57 -7.99
C ARG A 123 -1.78 8.48 -8.13
N SER A 124 -2.28 7.35 -8.64
CA SER A 124 -3.72 7.09 -8.76
C SER A 124 -4.38 7.08 -7.38
N LEU A 125 -3.73 6.40 -6.42
CA LEU A 125 -4.21 6.24 -5.06
C LEU A 125 -4.30 7.58 -4.31
N ALA A 126 -3.30 8.44 -4.46
CA ALA A 126 -3.25 9.77 -3.88
C ALA A 126 -4.39 10.67 -4.36
N ILE A 127 -4.71 10.63 -5.65
CA ILE A 127 -5.85 11.35 -6.24
C ILE A 127 -7.15 10.80 -5.65
N LYS A 128 -7.30 9.47 -5.61
CA LYS A 128 -8.51 8.79 -5.14
C LYS A 128 -8.83 9.05 -3.66
N LEU A 129 -7.82 9.19 -2.81
CA LEU A 129 -7.98 9.27 -1.35
C LEU A 129 -7.81 10.68 -0.76
N GLY A 130 -7.52 11.69 -1.58
CA GLY A 130 -7.33 13.05 -1.08
C GLY A 130 -5.97 13.26 -0.39
N VAL A 131 -4.98 12.40 -0.61
CA VAL A 131 -3.69 12.42 0.10
C VAL A 131 -2.56 12.85 -0.84
N ALA A 132 -1.47 13.42 -0.33
CA ALA A 132 -0.31 13.75 -1.16
C ALA A 132 0.47 12.48 -1.54
N ASN A 133 1.10 12.43 -2.73
CA ASN A 133 1.84 11.26 -3.20
C ASN A 133 2.89 10.76 -2.19
N LEU A 134 3.73 11.67 -1.69
CA LEU A 134 4.73 11.36 -0.66
C LEU A 134 4.08 10.77 0.60
N LYS A 135 2.92 11.28 1.00
CA LYS A 135 2.20 10.78 2.17
C LYS A 135 1.58 9.42 1.95
N VAL A 136 1.08 9.12 0.75
CA VAL A 136 0.65 7.75 0.43
C VAL A 136 1.83 6.78 0.53
N HIS A 137 3.00 7.15 0.01
CA HIS A 137 4.22 6.35 0.17
C HIS A 137 4.57 6.12 1.64
N ASP A 138 4.65 7.20 2.44
CA ASP A 138 4.96 7.12 3.88
C ASP A 138 3.97 6.19 4.62
N ILE A 139 2.67 6.31 4.32
CA ILE A 139 1.61 5.47 4.91
C ILE A 139 1.77 4.00 4.54
N ILE A 140 2.14 3.69 3.29
CA ILE A 140 2.34 2.31 2.85
C ILE A 140 3.51 1.68 3.61
N GLN A 141 4.63 2.38 3.74
CA GLN A 141 5.79 1.89 4.49
C GLN A 141 5.45 1.66 5.96
N GLU A 142 4.76 2.63 6.56
CA GLU A 142 4.32 2.54 7.95
C GLU A 142 3.33 1.39 8.18
N PHE A 143 2.38 1.19 7.27
CA PHE A 143 1.44 0.08 7.30
C PHE A 143 2.17 -1.27 7.24
N VAL A 144 3.13 -1.42 6.32
CA VAL A 144 3.97 -2.63 6.21
C VAL A 144 4.71 -2.89 7.52
N ALA A 145 5.41 -1.89 8.05
CA ALA A 145 6.17 -2.02 9.29
C ALA A 145 5.28 -2.43 10.46
N SER A 146 4.09 -1.81 10.56
CA SER A 146 3.11 -2.12 11.61
C SER A 146 2.59 -3.55 11.50
N VAL A 147 2.32 -4.03 10.27
CA VAL A 147 1.92 -5.42 10.04
C VAL A 147 3.04 -6.39 10.42
N MET A 148 4.29 -6.05 10.13
CA MET A 148 5.43 -6.90 10.48
C MET A 148 5.61 -7.07 11.99
N ILE A 149 5.19 -6.09 12.80
CA ILE A 149 5.20 -6.18 14.27
C ILE A 149 4.21 -7.24 14.75
N ILE A 150 2.99 -7.24 14.20
CA ILE A 150 1.91 -8.15 14.65
C ILE A 150 1.89 -9.48 13.89
N LYS A 151 2.85 -9.73 12.99
CA LYS A 151 2.81 -10.86 12.06
C LYS A 151 2.73 -12.20 12.77
N ASP A 152 3.44 -12.37 13.89
CA ASP A 152 3.52 -13.64 14.60
C ASP A 152 2.26 -13.90 15.44
N GLU A 153 1.47 -12.86 15.73
CA GLU A 153 0.17 -12.96 16.39
C GLU A 153 -0.97 -13.31 15.42
N VAL A 154 -0.79 -13.02 14.12
CA VAL A 154 -1.82 -13.17 13.08
C VAL A 154 -1.51 -14.27 12.09
N ILE A 155 -0.26 -14.70 11.97
CA ILE A 155 0.20 -15.75 11.06
C ILE A 155 0.76 -16.88 11.91
N HIS A 156 -0.02 -17.95 12.05
CA HIS A 156 0.37 -19.15 12.77
C HIS A 156 0.31 -20.36 11.85
N TRP A 157 1.13 -21.37 12.16
CA TRP A 157 0.87 -22.70 11.61
C TRP A 157 -0.46 -23.22 12.17
N PRO A 158 -1.23 -23.95 11.36
CA PRO A 158 -2.43 -24.63 11.81
C PRO A 158 -2.12 -25.61 12.92
N SER A 159 -3.08 -25.73 13.83
CA SER A 159 -3.12 -26.86 14.74
C SER A 159 -3.42 -28.17 13.97
N GLN A 160 -3.22 -29.31 14.64
CA GLN A 160 -3.60 -30.59 14.06
C GLN A 160 -5.10 -30.65 13.74
N ASP A 161 -5.93 -30.02 14.57
CA ASP A 161 -7.38 -29.96 14.37
C ASP A 161 -7.73 -29.13 13.13
N ASP A 162 -7.10 -27.97 12.94
CA ASP A 162 -7.28 -27.15 11.72
C ASP A 162 -6.86 -27.91 10.44
N MET A 163 -5.78 -28.70 10.53
CA MET A 163 -5.32 -29.53 9.41
C MET A 163 -6.30 -30.65 9.10
N ASN A 164 -6.86 -31.31 10.12
CA ASN A 164 -7.85 -32.37 9.94
C ASN A 164 -9.14 -31.81 9.33
N GLU A 165 -9.62 -30.66 9.81
CA GLU A 165 -10.81 -29.99 9.26
C GLU A 165 -10.60 -29.60 7.80
N ALA A 166 -9.43 -29.05 7.46
CA ALA A 166 -9.09 -28.71 6.09
C ALA A 166 -9.08 -29.96 5.19
N ASP A 167 -8.46 -31.05 5.64
CA ASP A 167 -8.45 -32.32 4.89
C ASP A 167 -9.87 -32.83 4.62
N GLU A 168 -10.72 -32.86 5.66
CA GLU A 168 -12.12 -33.27 5.51
C GLU A 168 -12.87 -32.39 4.52
N ALA A 169 -12.69 -31.08 4.58
CA ALA A 169 -13.33 -30.13 3.66
C ALA A 169 -12.88 -30.33 2.20
N PHE A 170 -11.58 -30.48 1.94
CA PHE A 170 -11.06 -30.73 0.58
C PHE A 170 -11.48 -32.11 0.05
N ARG A 171 -11.49 -33.12 0.92
CA ARG A 171 -11.98 -34.45 0.60
C ARG A 171 -13.46 -34.43 0.26
N ALA A 172 -14.29 -33.69 0.99
CA ALA A 172 -15.70 -33.52 0.66
C ALA A 172 -15.91 -32.75 -0.66
N PHE A 173 -15.08 -31.74 -0.94
CA PHE A 173 -15.23 -30.87 -2.11
C PHE A 173 -14.71 -31.49 -3.43
N ARG A 174 -13.64 -32.29 -3.38
CA ARG A 174 -12.94 -32.83 -4.57
C ARG A 174 -12.54 -34.31 -4.47
N GLY A 175 -12.75 -34.97 -3.33
CA GLY A 175 -12.38 -36.37 -3.12
C GLY A 175 -10.87 -36.59 -2.93
N ILE A 176 -10.08 -35.54 -2.77
CA ILE A 176 -8.62 -35.63 -2.64
C ILE A 176 -8.25 -35.54 -1.16
N PRO A 177 -7.74 -36.62 -0.55
CA PRO A 177 -7.26 -36.62 0.83
C PRO A 177 -5.83 -36.05 0.95
N GLY A 178 -5.44 -35.65 2.16
CA GLY A 178 -4.16 -35.06 2.51
C GLY A 178 -4.01 -33.57 2.18
N ILE A 179 -5.07 -32.88 1.77
CA ILE A 179 -4.99 -31.45 1.42
C ILE A 179 -5.39 -30.59 2.62
N ILE A 180 -4.40 -29.96 3.24
CA ILE A 180 -4.59 -29.05 4.38
C ILE A 180 -4.68 -27.56 3.98
N GLY A 181 -4.58 -27.26 2.68
CA GLY A 181 -4.62 -25.90 2.16
C GLY A 181 -4.29 -25.82 0.67
N ALA A 182 -4.59 -24.70 0.04
CA ALA A 182 -4.28 -24.45 -1.36
C ALA A 182 -3.55 -23.12 -1.53
N THR A 183 -2.45 -23.15 -2.27
CA THR A 183 -1.55 -22.00 -2.47
C THR A 183 -1.63 -21.56 -3.91
N ASP A 184 -1.60 -20.24 -4.14
CA ASP A 184 -1.35 -19.72 -5.49
C ASP A 184 0.16 -19.49 -5.63
N GLY A 185 0.71 -19.91 -6.78
CA GLY A 185 2.12 -19.74 -7.10
C GLY A 185 2.33 -18.46 -7.87
N THR A 186 3.18 -17.57 -7.37
CA THR A 186 3.65 -16.42 -8.14
C THR A 186 4.95 -16.76 -8.84
N HIS A 187 4.99 -16.58 -10.16
CA HIS A 187 6.19 -16.75 -10.96
C HIS A 187 6.99 -15.45 -10.98
N THR A 188 8.09 -15.39 -10.24
CA THR A 188 9.00 -14.24 -10.24
C THR A 188 10.03 -14.40 -11.35
N PRO A 189 10.09 -13.49 -12.35
CA PRO A 189 11.06 -13.58 -13.43
C PRO A 189 12.49 -13.55 -12.92
N ILE A 190 13.37 -14.38 -13.50
CA ILE A 190 14.80 -14.40 -13.22
C ILE A 190 15.61 -14.36 -14.52
N PRO A 191 16.86 -13.89 -14.50
CA PRO A 191 17.81 -14.17 -15.57
C PRO A 191 17.94 -15.68 -15.79
N LYS A 192 18.27 -16.09 -17.01
CA LYS A 192 18.49 -17.51 -17.33
C LYS A 192 19.56 -18.10 -16.39
N PRO A 193 19.22 -19.13 -15.58
CA PRO A 193 20.21 -19.81 -14.76
C PRO A 193 21.32 -20.42 -15.60
N SER A 194 22.56 -20.38 -15.10
CA SER A 194 23.68 -21.12 -15.70
C SER A 194 23.44 -22.62 -15.49
N GLY A 195 23.33 -23.38 -16.59
CA GLY A 195 23.03 -24.81 -16.57
C GLY A 195 21.60 -25.12 -17.00
N THR A 196 20.72 -25.47 -16.05
CA THR A 196 19.38 -26.05 -16.30
C THR A 196 18.29 -25.01 -16.54
N GLY A 197 18.49 -24.09 -17.47
CA GLY A 197 17.47 -23.07 -17.79
C GLY A 197 16.10 -23.65 -18.16
N ALA A 198 16.04 -24.87 -18.72
CA ALA A 198 14.79 -25.55 -19.06
C ALA A 198 13.87 -25.79 -17.85
N ASP A 199 14.42 -25.99 -16.66
CA ASP A 199 13.62 -26.25 -15.44
C ASP A 199 12.94 -24.99 -14.90
N TYR A 200 13.42 -23.82 -15.33
CA TYR A 200 12.94 -22.52 -14.88
C TYR A 200 12.05 -21.84 -15.91
N ILE A 201 11.82 -22.43 -17.10
CA ILE A 201 10.94 -21.83 -18.11
C ILE A 201 9.47 -22.14 -17.77
N ASN A 202 8.63 -21.10 -17.70
CA ASN A 202 7.18 -21.32 -17.56
C ASN A 202 6.49 -21.51 -18.90
N ARG A 203 5.19 -21.82 -18.85
CA ARG A 203 4.29 -21.88 -20.02
C ARG A 203 4.27 -20.57 -20.85
N LYS A 204 4.66 -19.43 -20.26
CA LYS A 204 4.73 -18.12 -20.93
C LYS A 204 6.11 -17.85 -21.57
N GLY A 205 7.03 -18.81 -21.52
CA GLY A 205 8.32 -18.75 -22.21
C GLY A 205 9.39 -17.90 -21.52
N PHE A 206 9.24 -17.56 -20.24
CA PHE A 206 10.27 -16.83 -19.49
C PHE A 206 10.80 -17.63 -18.30
N PHE A 207 12.07 -17.40 -17.94
CA PHE A 207 12.72 -18.02 -16.79
C PHE A 207 12.17 -17.40 -15.50
N HIS A 208 11.79 -18.23 -14.54
CA HIS A 208 11.17 -17.80 -13.30
C HIS A 208 11.48 -18.75 -12.16
N VAL A 209 11.36 -18.26 -10.93
CA VAL A 209 11.21 -19.10 -9.74
C VAL A 209 9.78 -19.00 -9.23
N THR A 210 9.24 -20.10 -8.72
CA THR A 210 7.88 -20.12 -8.15
C THR A 210 7.97 -19.82 -6.66
N SER A 211 7.29 -18.77 -6.21
CA SER A 211 7.01 -18.52 -4.80
C SER A 211 5.58 -18.97 -4.50
N SER A 212 5.41 -19.97 -3.64
CA SER A 212 4.10 -20.49 -3.22
C SER A 212 3.85 -20.12 -1.77
N PHE A 213 2.73 -19.47 -1.47
CA PHE A 213 2.36 -19.07 -0.09
C PHE A 213 1.17 -19.90 0.41
N LEU A 214 1.33 -20.57 1.57
CA LEU A 214 0.25 -21.33 2.21
C LEU A 214 -0.90 -20.43 2.66
N ALA A 215 -1.92 -20.30 1.81
CA ALA A 215 -3.19 -19.71 2.19
C ALA A 215 -4.04 -20.81 2.82
N MET A 216 -3.94 -20.92 4.15
CA MET A 216 -4.84 -21.75 4.91
C MET A 216 -6.18 -21.05 5.11
N GLN A 217 -7.24 -21.83 5.00
CA GLN A 217 -8.63 -21.36 4.93
C GLN A 217 -9.10 -20.65 6.22
N HIS A 218 -8.29 -20.67 7.29
CA HIS A 218 -8.63 -20.14 8.60
C HIS A 218 -7.87 -18.87 9.05
N ILE A 219 -7.04 -18.27 8.19
CA ILE A 219 -6.36 -17.00 8.51
C ILE A 219 -6.90 -15.90 7.57
N PRO A 220 -7.90 -15.11 8.01
CA PRO A 220 -8.60 -14.15 7.15
C PRO A 220 -7.71 -13.01 6.59
N TYR A 221 -6.49 -12.87 7.11
CA TYR A 221 -5.54 -11.82 6.74
C TYR A 221 -4.64 -12.19 5.54
N LEU A 222 -4.44 -13.48 5.25
CA LEU A 222 -3.34 -13.92 4.38
C LEU A 222 -3.59 -13.77 2.87
N ARG A 223 -4.83 -13.61 2.40
CA ARG A 223 -5.07 -13.38 0.95
C ARG A 223 -4.58 -12.01 0.47
N SER A 224 -4.58 -11.00 1.35
CA SER A 224 -4.02 -9.67 1.06
C SER A 224 -2.53 -9.59 1.41
N LEU A 225 -2.10 -10.31 2.46
CA LEU A 225 -0.70 -10.32 2.92
C LEU A 225 0.21 -11.25 2.09
N SER A 226 -0.31 -12.22 1.35
CA SER A 226 0.49 -13.03 0.43
C SER A 226 1.15 -12.18 -0.67
N HIS A 227 0.46 -11.13 -1.14
CA HIS A 227 1.04 -10.12 -2.03
C HIS A 227 2.03 -9.20 -1.28
N LEU A 228 1.78 -8.88 0.01
CA LEU A 228 2.68 -8.09 0.85
C LEU A 228 4.06 -8.75 0.99
N ILE A 229 4.09 -10.04 1.35
CA ILE A 229 5.33 -10.77 1.62
C ILE A 229 6.06 -11.14 0.32
N GLY A 230 5.33 -11.47 -0.76
CA GLY A 230 5.93 -11.73 -2.07
C GLY A 230 6.58 -10.51 -2.73
N THR A 231 6.16 -9.28 -2.37
CA THR A 231 6.73 -8.02 -2.88
C THR A 231 7.89 -7.51 -2.01
N LEU A 232 7.91 -7.83 -0.71
CA LEU A 232 8.96 -7.42 0.23
C LEU A 232 10.14 -8.39 0.33
N ALA A 233 10.02 -9.60 -0.23
CA ALA A 233 11.11 -10.59 -0.29
C ALA A 233 12.03 -10.41 -1.52
N ILE A 234 12.06 -9.22 -2.12
CA ILE A 234 12.98 -8.82 -3.21
C ILE A 234 13.81 -7.64 -2.71
#